data_AF-A0A914PMF4-F1
#
_entry.id   AF-A0A914PMF4-F1
#
_cell.length_a   1.000
_cell.length_b   1.000
_cell.length_c   1.000
_cell.angle_alpha   90.00
_cell.angle_beta   90.00
_cell.angle_gamma   90.00
#
_symmetry.space_group_name_H-M   'P 1'
#
loop_
_entity.id
_entity.type
_entity.pdbx_description
1 polymer ?
#
loop_
_entity_poly.entity_id
_entity_poly.type
_entity_poly.pdbx_seq_one_letter_code
_entity_poly.pdbx_strand_id
1 'polypeptide(L)'
;MNDETKRLMKEKPKVSQQDVAILLERLMVLEEKLDEFGKEDSTFENKVYGLDGDVFEGEKMVKLLESAEFIRTQRDAVLNIIDSIGLFLAEQANKNSDFFAEKGTKLSDFATLISRVFADSFEVAAGRTIDKTSANEASKKFLLYVEKNDENIKLKYWCFSASLAMKLISSRGIRSIIVTSGTLAPLPAFLASMGM
;
A
#
# COMPACT_ATOMS: atom_id res chain seq x y z
N MET A 1 24.16 0.14 -38.80
CA MET A 1 23.33 0.09 -37.58
C MET A 1 24.24 0.49 -36.44
N ASN A 2 24.11 1.73 -35.95
CA ASN A 2 25.12 2.40 -35.13
C ASN A 2 25.26 1.80 -33.73
N ASP A 3 26.49 1.82 -33.20
CA ASP A 3 26.86 1.26 -31.89
C ASP A 3 26.18 1.97 -30.70
N GLU A 4 25.64 3.18 -30.92
CA GLU A 4 24.82 3.93 -29.94
C GLU A 4 23.43 3.33 -29.72
N THR A 5 22.79 2.75 -30.74
CA THR A 5 21.46 2.12 -30.56
C THR A 5 21.55 0.77 -29.84
N LYS A 6 22.73 0.13 -29.80
CA LYS A 6 23.00 -1.03 -28.94
C LYS A 6 23.23 -0.65 -27.47
N ARG A 7 23.69 0.57 -27.18
CA ARG A 7 23.89 1.07 -25.81
C ARG A 7 22.57 1.46 -25.15
N LEU A 8 21.61 2.00 -25.91
CA LEU A 8 20.26 2.30 -25.43
C LEU A 8 19.37 1.06 -25.20
N MET A 9 19.82 -0.14 -25.59
CA MET A 9 19.11 -1.41 -25.31
C MET A 9 19.69 -2.20 -24.11
N LYS A 10 20.64 -1.63 -23.37
CA LYS A 10 21.38 -2.32 -22.31
C LYS A 10 21.40 -1.55 -20.99
N GLU A 11 20.24 -1.21 -20.47
CA GLU A 11 20.08 -0.97 -19.03
C GLU A 11 18.65 -1.33 -18.64
N LYS A 12 18.29 -2.59 -18.89
CA LYS A 12 17.13 -3.17 -18.22
C LYS A 12 17.42 -3.20 -16.73
N PRO A 13 16.46 -2.84 -15.85
CA PRO A 13 16.65 -2.91 -14.41
C PRO A 13 16.99 -4.35 -14.06
N LYS A 14 18.27 -4.58 -13.77
CA LYS A 14 18.78 -5.91 -13.47
C LYS A 14 18.52 -6.11 -12.00
N VAL A 15 17.38 -6.72 -11.69
CA VAL A 15 17.03 -7.14 -10.33
C VAL A 15 18.24 -7.87 -9.73
N SER A 16 18.79 -7.33 -8.63
CA SER A 16 19.88 -8.00 -7.92
C SER A 16 19.32 -9.21 -7.18
N GLN A 17 20.10 -10.29 -7.10
CA GLN A 17 19.77 -11.41 -6.22
C GLN A 17 19.64 -10.96 -4.76
N GLN A 18 20.39 -9.91 -4.37
CA GLN A 18 20.32 -9.32 -3.04
C GLN A 18 18.95 -8.66 -2.79
N ASP A 19 18.39 -7.94 -3.79
CA ASP A 19 17.10 -7.26 -3.65
C ASP A 19 15.97 -8.27 -3.40
N VAL A 20 16.02 -9.41 -4.11
CA VAL A 20 15.05 -10.50 -3.95
C VAL A 20 15.19 -11.13 -2.56
N ALA A 21 16.43 -11.37 -2.11
CA ALA A 21 16.68 -11.96 -0.80
C ALA A 21 16.17 -11.05 0.34
N ILE A 22 16.44 -9.75 0.26
CA ILE A 22 15.97 -8.76 1.25
C ILE A 22 14.44 -8.71 1.30
N LEU A 23 13.78 -8.70 0.13
CA LEU A 23 12.31 -8.67 0.10
C LEU A 23 11.72 -9.96 0.66
N LEU A 24 12.28 -11.13 0.32
CA LEU A 24 11.83 -12.41 0.83
C LEU A 24 11.97 -12.51 2.35
N GLU A 25 13.11 -12.10 2.90
CA GLU A 25 13.35 -12.07 4.35
C GLU A 25 12.27 -11.26 5.07
N ARG A 26 11.97 -10.05 4.58
CA ARG A 26 10.92 -9.19 5.16
C ARG A 26 9.52 -9.79 5.04
N LEU A 27 9.22 -10.47 3.92
CA LEU A 27 7.94 -11.14 3.74
C LEU A 27 7.77 -12.33 4.70
N MET A 28 8.86 -13.06 5.00
CA MET A 28 8.83 -14.14 6.00
C MET A 28 8.58 -13.59 7.40
N VAL A 29 9.26 -12.50 7.78
CA VAL A 29 9.00 -11.83 9.08
C VAL A 29 7.56 -11.33 9.15
N LEU A 30 7.02 -10.79 8.04
CA LEU A 30 5.61 -10.37 7.99
C LEU A 30 4.64 -11.54 8.19
N GLU A 31 4.92 -12.69 7.57
CA GLU A 31 4.11 -13.90 7.73
C GLU A 31 4.09 -14.37 9.19
N GLU A 32 5.25 -14.42 9.85
CA GLU A 32 5.35 -14.75 11.28
C GLU A 32 4.53 -13.78 12.14
N LYS A 33 4.60 -12.47 11.86
CA LYS A 33 3.85 -11.45 12.59
C LYS A 33 2.35 -11.52 12.32
N LEU A 34 1.93 -11.91 11.12
CA LEU A 34 0.53 -12.14 10.79
C LEU A 34 -0.03 -13.36 11.53
N ASP A 35 0.77 -14.42 11.67
CA ASP A 35 0.39 -15.61 12.43
C ASP A 35 0.27 -15.32 13.94
N GLU A 36 1.20 -14.54 14.50
CA GLU A 36 1.11 -14.06 15.89
C GLU A 36 -0.17 -13.24 16.09
N PHE A 37 -0.43 -12.28 15.20
CA PHE A 37 -1.64 -11.47 15.20
C PHE A 37 -2.92 -12.31 15.02
N GLY A 38 -2.84 -13.38 14.24
CA GLY A 38 -3.89 -14.36 14.04
C GLY A 38 -4.20 -15.18 15.29
N LYS A 39 -3.19 -15.48 16.12
CA LYS A 39 -3.30 -16.26 17.36
C LYS A 39 -3.74 -15.44 18.58
N GLU A 40 -3.61 -14.12 18.55
CA GLU A 40 -4.17 -13.28 19.60
C GLU A 40 -5.70 -13.49 19.65
N ASP A 41 -6.16 -14.14 20.73
CA ASP A 41 -7.58 -14.27 21.04
C ASP A 41 -8.17 -12.86 21.08
N SER A 42 -9.23 -12.66 20.30
CA SER A 42 -9.97 -11.41 20.17
C SER A 42 -10.59 -11.03 21.53
N THR A 43 -9.79 -10.46 22.42
CA THR A 43 -10.20 -9.91 23.71
C THR A 43 -10.90 -8.55 23.54
N PHE A 44 -11.13 -8.11 22.30
CA PHE A 44 -11.59 -6.77 21.98
C PHE A 44 -13.11 -6.67 21.82
N GLU A 45 -13.65 -5.63 22.45
CA GLU A 45 -15.08 -5.29 22.61
C GLU A 45 -15.79 -4.81 21.32
N ASN A 46 -15.13 -4.86 20.15
CA ASN A 46 -15.63 -4.28 18.90
C ASN A 46 -15.99 -5.35 17.85
N LYS A 47 -16.65 -6.43 18.29
CA LYS A 47 -17.33 -7.32 17.33
C LYS A 47 -18.48 -6.56 16.69
N VAL A 48 -18.46 -6.46 15.37
CA VAL A 48 -19.60 -5.90 14.65
C VAL A 48 -20.72 -6.93 14.71
N TYR A 49 -21.83 -6.59 15.35
CA TYR A 49 -22.98 -7.47 15.47
C TYR A 49 -23.38 -8.03 14.09
N GLY A 50 -23.32 -9.36 13.95
CA GLY A 50 -23.70 -10.07 12.73
C GLY A 50 -22.60 -10.28 11.67
N LEU A 51 -21.35 -9.93 11.96
CA LEU A 51 -20.20 -10.22 11.09
C LEU A 51 -19.12 -11.04 11.81
N ASP A 52 -18.59 -12.04 11.12
CA ASP A 52 -17.44 -12.81 11.59
C ASP A 52 -16.16 -12.01 11.32
N GLY A 53 -15.66 -11.34 12.35
CA GLY A 53 -14.39 -10.61 12.29
C GLY A 53 -14.25 -9.51 13.33
N ASP A 54 -13.03 -9.02 13.45
CA ASP A 54 -12.65 -7.97 14.39
C ASP A 54 -12.36 -6.67 13.63
N VAL A 55 -12.76 -5.54 14.20
CA VAL A 55 -12.44 -4.20 13.68
C VAL A 55 -11.41 -3.52 14.58
N PHE A 56 -10.35 -3.03 13.94
CA PHE A 56 -9.29 -2.25 14.57
C PHE A 56 -9.16 -0.88 13.90
N GLU A 57 -8.60 0.08 14.62
CA GLU A 57 -8.16 1.33 14.03
C GLU A 57 -7.07 1.07 12.99
N GLY A 58 -7.04 1.90 11.94
CA GLY A 58 -6.09 1.73 10.85
C GLY A 58 -4.62 1.88 11.26
N GLU A 59 -4.33 2.49 12.42
CA GLU A 59 -2.98 2.53 13.01
C GLU A 59 -2.46 1.13 13.35
N LYS A 60 -3.33 0.17 13.68
CA LYS A 60 -2.92 -1.21 13.96
C LYS A 60 -2.23 -1.85 12.75
N MET A 61 -2.68 -1.52 11.53
CA MET A 61 -2.05 -1.99 10.29
C MET A 61 -0.65 -1.39 10.11
N VAL A 62 -0.47 -0.12 10.49
CA VAL A 62 0.84 0.55 10.43
C VAL A 62 1.81 -0.16 11.39
N LYS A 63 1.38 -0.39 12.64
CA LYS A 63 2.19 -1.09 13.66
C LYS A 63 2.56 -2.51 13.25
N LEU A 64 1.64 -3.23 12.62
CA LEU A 64 1.88 -4.59 12.10
C LEU A 64 2.93 -4.61 10.98
N LEU A 65 2.90 -3.63 10.08
CA LEU A 65 3.90 -3.52 9.03
C LEU A 65 5.26 -3.06 9.59
N GLU A 66 5.26 -2.14 10.55
CA GLU A 66 6.47 -1.68 11.23
C GLU A 66 7.17 -2.80 12.02
N SER A 67 6.40 -3.68 12.67
CA SER A 67 6.96 -4.86 13.35
C SER A 67 7.54 -5.90 12.39
N ALA A 68 7.16 -5.83 11.11
CA ALA A 68 7.71 -6.63 10.02
C ALA A 68 8.77 -5.87 9.19
N GLU A 69 9.36 -4.81 9.76
CA GLU A 69 10.43 -3.99 9.15
C GLU A 69 10.00 -3.19 7.89
N PHE A 70 8.70 -3.11 7.61
CA PHE A 70 8.19 -2.17 6.62
C PHE A 70 8.01 -0.80 7.28
N ILE A 71 9.06 -0.01 7.24
CA ILE A 71 9.09 1.33 7.83
C ILE A 71 8.75 2.38 6.76
N ARG A 72 8.01 3.42 7.17
CA ARG A 72 7.59 4.53 6.31
C ARG A 72 8.72 5.17 5.49
N THR A 73 9.91 5.33 6.06
CA THR A 73 11.08 5.94 5.38
C THR A 73 11.63 5.07 4.26
N GLN A 74 11.44 3.75 4.36
CA GLN A 74 11.92 2.78 3.38
C GLN A 74 10.86 2.42 2.33
N ARG A 75 9.65 2.98 2.45
CA ARG A 75 8.52 2.69 1.57
C ARG A 75 8.90 2.80 0.09
N ASP A 76 9.51 3.89 -0.35
CA ASP A 76 9.87 4.07 -1.76
C ASP A 76 10.94 3.06 -2.21
N ALA A 77 11.89 2.72 -1.33
CA ALA A 77 12.89 1.69 -1.61
C ALA A 77 12.25 0.31 -1.79
N VAL A 78 11.32 -0.07 -0.90
CA VAL A 78 10.57 -1.33 -0.98
C VAL A 78 9.71 -1.38 -2.25
N LEU A 79 9.01 -0.28 -2.58
CA LEU A 79 8.20 -0.19 -3.80
C LEU A 79 9.07 -0.34 -5.05
N ASN A 80 10.24 0.32 -5.11
CA ASN A 80 11.16 0.19 -6.24
C ASN A 80 11.70 -1.24 -6.40
N ILE A 81 11.99 -1.94 -5.30
CA ILE A 81 12.39 -3.35 -5.34
C ILE A 81 11.25 -4.22 -5.89
N ILE A 82 10.02 -4.04 -5.38
CA ILE A 82 8.84 -4.75 -5.85
C ILE A 82 8.61 -4.49 -7.35
N ASP A 83 8.66 -3.25 -7.81
CA ASP A 83 8.46 -2.88 -9.21
C ASP A 83 9.52 -3.50 -10.11
N SER A 84 10.79 -3.50 -9.66
CA SER A 84 11.89 -4.14 -10.39
C SER A 84 11.67 -5.65 -10.53
N ILE A 85 11.27 -6.32 -9.45
CA ILE A 85 10.92 -7.74 -9.45
C ILE A 85 9.68 -7.99 -10.34
N GLY A 86 8.67 -7.14 -10.27
CA GLY A 86 7.46 -7.22 -11.08
C GLY A 86 7.77 -7.15 -12.58
N LEU A 87 8.63 -6.22 -13.00
CA LEU A 87 9.12 -6.13 -14.38
C LEU A 87 9.86 -7.39 -14.82
N PHE A 88 10.72 -7.94 -13.96
CA PHE A 88 11.41 -9.20 -14.23
C PHE A 88 10.43 -10.37 -14.39
N LEU A 89 9.44 -10.49 -13.50
CA LEU A 89 8.41 -11.52 -13.56
C LEU A 89 7.57 -11.41 -14.82
N ALA A 90 7.20 -10.20 -15.24
CA ALA A 90 6.48 -9.96 -16.48
C ALA A 90 7.30 -10.37 -17.72
N GLU A 91 8.61 -10.08 -17.73
CA GLU A 91 9.51 -10.55 -18.81
C GLU A 91 9.62 -12.08 -18.87
N GLN A 92 9.57 -12.77 -17.72
CA GLN A 92 9.63 -14.22 -17.66
C GLN A 92 8.30 -14.89 -18.01
N ALA A 93 7.18 -14.28 -17.61
CA ALA A 93 5.84 -14.74 -17.97
C ALA A 93 5.65 -14.77 -19.49
N ASN A 94 6.12 -13.74 -20.20
CA ASN A 94 6.12 -13.67 -21.66
C ASN A 94 6.94 -14.79 -22.34
N LYS A 95 7.85 -15.43 -21.61
CA LYS A 95 8.74 -16.47 -22.14
C LYS A 95 8.26 -17.88 -21.84
N ASN A 96 7.77 -18.17 -20.64
CA ASN A 96 7.66 -19.58 -20.21
C ASN A 96 6.56 -19.98 -19.20
N SER A 97 5.68 -19.12 -18.66
CA SER A 97 4.53 -19.61 -17.86
C SER A 97 3.59 -18.52 -17.32
N ASP A 98 2.31 -18.86 -17.19
CA ASP A 98 1.29 -18.09 -16.47
C ASP A 98 1.59 -17.92 -14.96
N PHE A 99 2.37 -18.84 -14.38
CA PHE A 99 2.73 -18.83 -12.96
C PHE A 99 3.43 -17.54 -12.51
N PHE A 100 4.34 -17.01 -13.34
CA PHE A 100 5.04 -15.76 -13.01
C PHE A 100 4.13 -14.53 -13.17
N ALA A 101 3.12 -14.60 -14.03
CA ALA A 101 2.12 -13.54 -14.15
C ALA A 101 1.28 -13.45 -12.87
N GLU A 102 0.80 -14.58 -12.35
CA GLU A 102 0.03 -14.60 -11.10
C GLU A 102 0.86 -14.04 -9.93
N LYS A 103 2.09 -14.52 -9.73
CA LYS A 103 2.97 -14.00 -8.66
C LYS A 103 3.28 -12.51 -8.82
N GLY A 104 3.50 -12.04 -10.06
CA GLY A 104 3.70 -10.63 -10.35
C GLY A 104 2.49 -9.78 -9.97
N THR A 105 1.27 -10.24 -10.27
CA THR A 105 0.04 -9.53 -9.86
C THR A 105 -0.12 -9.45 -8.35
N LYS A 106 0.08 -10.54 -7.62
CA LYS A 106 0.01 -10.54 -6.15
C LYS A 106 1.06 -9.63 -5.51
N LEU A 107 2.26 -9.58 -6.09
CA LEU A 107 3.31 -8.69 -5.64
C LEU A 107 2.95 -7.21 -5.86
N SER A 108 2.34 -6.89 -7.02
CA SER A 108 1.81 -5.56 -7.31
C SER A 108 0.66 -5.15 -6.36
N ASP A 109 -0.21 -6.10 -5.99
CA ASP A 109 -1.26 -5.86 -4.98
C ASP A 109 -0.64 -5.53 -3.62
N PHE A 110 0.43 -6.23 -3.23
CA PHE A 110 1.16 -5.93 -2.00
C PHE A 110 1.84 -4.56 -2.04
N ALA A 111 2.50 -4.18 -3.15
CA ALA A 111 3.01 -2.82 -3.33
C ALA A 111 1.89 -1.77 -3.19
N THR A 112 0.72 -2.04 -3.75
CA THR A 112 -0.45 -1.17 -3.62
C THR A 112 -0.89 -1.04 -2.16
N LEU A 113 -0.85 -2.11 -1.38
CA LEU A 113 -1.13 -2.09 0.05
C LEU A 113 -0.13 -1.22 0.81
N ILE A 114 1.17 -1.47 0.67
CA ILE A 114 2.24 -0.67 1.31
C ILE A 114 2.09 0.82 0.95
N SER A 115 1.79 1.08 -0.32
CA SER A 115 1.60 2.43 -0.84
C SER A 115 0.41 3.17 -0.20
N ARG A 116 -0.66 2.43 0.15
CA ARG A 116 -1.86 2.96 0.81
C ARG A 116 -1.68 3.13 2.31
N VAL A 117 -1.10 2.14 2.99
CA VAL A 117 -0.91 2.18 4.46
C VAL A 117 0.06 3.32 4.83
N PHE A 118 1.11 3.53 4.03
CA PHE A 118 2.06 4.62 4.24
C PHE A 118 1.75 5.87 3.40
N ALA A 119 0.49 6.11 3.01
CA ALA A 119 0.11 7.26 2.17
C ALA A 119 0.52 8.62 2.77
N ASP A 120 0.55 8.74 4.09
CA ASP A 120 1.02 9.94 4.79
C ASP A 120 2.49 10.30 4.50
N SER A 121 3.33 9.36 4.03
CA SER A 121 4.72 9.67 3.68
C SER A 121 4.80 10.76 2.60
N PHE A 122 3.77 10.88 1.77
CA PHE A 122 3.68 11.93 0.76
C PHE A 122 3.33 13.30 1.33
N GLU A 123 2.64 13.38 2.48
CA GLU A 123 2.33 14.68 3.08
C GLU A 123 3.59 15.36 3.63
N VAL A 124 4.55 14.56 4.13
CA VAL A 124 5.88 15.03 4.57
C VAL A 124 6.72 15.50 3.38
N ALA A 125 6.68 14.77 2.26
CA ALA A 125 7.43 15.11 1.04
C ALA A 125 6.92 16.39 0.35
N ALA A 126 5.64 16.73 0.49
CA ALA A 126 5.03 17.91 -0.10
C ALA A 126 5.35 19.25 0.61
N GLY A 127 6.36 19.27 1.50
CA GLY A 127 6.87 20.51 2.12
C GLY A 127 5.94 21.16 3.14
N ARG A 128 4.85 20.49 3.54
CA ARG A 128 4.06 20.91 4.70
C ARG A 128 4.86 20.49 5.94
N THR A 129 5.21 21.45 6.79
CA THR A 129 5.86 21.21 8.09
C THR A 129 4.91 20.38 8.96
N ILE A 130 5.01 19.07 8.83
CA ILE A 130 4.33 18.11 9.69
C ILE A 130 5.21 17.98 10.93
N ASP A 131 4.66 18.44 12.05
CA ASP A 131 5.21 18.22 13.37
C ASP A 131 5.45 16.70 13.54
N LYS A 132 6.61 16.27 14.04
CA LYS A 132 6.96 14.82 14.11
C LYS A 132 5.92 13.99 14.90
N THR A 133 5.06 14.66 15.66
CA THR A 133 3.95 14.16 16.47
C THR A 133 2.70 13.76 15.68
N SER A 134 2.54 14.19 14.42
CA SER A 134 1.41 13.83 13.54
C SER A 134 1.74 12.73 12.53
N ALA A 135 2.67 11.84 12.89
CA ALA A 135 2.75 10.54 12.23
C ALA A 135 1.38 9.85 12.40
N ASN A 136 0.84 9.26 11.33
CA ASN A 136 -0.39 8.43 11.32
C ASN A 136 -1.75 9.18 11.24
N GLU A 137 -1.81 10.43 10.77
CA GLU A 137 -3.11 11.09 10.53
C GLU A 137 -3.99 10.39 9.48
N ALA A 138 -3.44 9.90 8.36
CA ALA A 138 -4.24 9.16 7.40
C ALA A 138 -4.77 7.88 8.03
N SER A 139 -3.92 7.11 8.72
CA SER A 139 -4.33 5.81 9.28
C SER A 139 -5.44 5.93 10.33
N LYS A 140 -5.58 7.08 11.01
CA LYS A 140 -6.74 7.37 11.88
C LYS A 140 -8.07 7.43 11.13
N LYS A 141 -8.05 7.71 9.83
CA LYS A 141 -9.23 7.70 8.94
C LYS A 141 -9.50 6.33 8.31
N PHE A 142 -8.64 5.34 8.56
CA PHE A 142 -8.84 3.98 8.12
C PHE A 142 -9.34 3.09 9.25
N LEU A 143 -10.07 2.04 8.86
CA LEU A 143 -10.38 0.90 9.69
C LEU A 143 -9.72 -0.34 9.09
N LEU A 144 -9.23 -1.21 9.97
CA LEU A 144 -8.72 -2.52 9.63
C LEU A 144 -9.75 -3.56 10.10
N TYR A 145 -10.41 -4.23 9.15
CA TYR A 145 -11.26 -5.37 9.42
C TYR A 145 -10.47 -6.66 9.19
N VAL A 146 -10.56 -7.58 10.14
CA VAL A 146 -9.82 -8.84 10.12
C VAL A 146 -10.80 -9.99 10.24
N GLU A 147 -10.78 -10.86 9.24
CA GLU A 147 -11.59 -12.07 9.18
C GLU A 147 -10.63 -13.27 9.21
N LYS A 148 -10.76 -14.08 10.26
CA LYS A 148 -9.94 -15.27 10.48
C LYS A 148 -10.73 -16.49 10.02
N ASN A 149 -10.20 -17.23 9.06
CA ASN A 149 -10.64 -18.58 8.72
C ASN A 149 -9.52 -19.56 9.10
N ASP A 150 -9.84 -20.85 9.29
CA ASP A 150 -8.90 -21.87 9.79
C ASP A 150 -7.56 -21.95 9.03
N GLU A 151 -7.55 -21.56 7.75
CA GLU A 151 -6.36 -21.60 6.87
C GLU A 151 -5.90 -20.22 6.36
N ASN A 152 -6.69 -19.15 6.55
CA ASN A 152 -6.44 -17.87 5.89
C ASN A 152 -6.85 -16.67 6.75
N ILE A 153 -5.96 -15.69 6.84
CA ILE A 153 -6.23 -14.38 7.46
C ILE A 153 -6.56 -13.37 6.35
N LYS A 154 -7.79 -12.84 6.36
CA LYS A 154 -8.18 -11.77 5.44
C LYS A 154 -8.11 -10.42 6.15
N LEU A 155 -7.22 -9.56 5.67
CA LEU A 155 -7.09 -8.18 6.12
C LEU A 155 -7.76 -7.23 5.14
N LYS A 156 -8.70 -6.43 5.64
CA LYS A 156 -9.47 -5.44 4.88
C LYS A 156 -9.14 -4.06 5.42
N TYR A 157 -8.38 -3.25 4.67
CA TYR A 157 -7.98 -1.90 5.06
C TYR A 157 -8.82 -0.84 4.30
N TRP A 158 -9.76 -0.20 4.99
CA TRP A 158 -10.79 0.67 4.38
C TRP A 158 -10.67 2.10 4.88
N CYS A 159 -10.76 3.08 3.97
CA CYS A 159 -10.92 4.49 4.32
C CYS A 159 -12.30 4.98 3.87
N PHE A 160 -12.99 5.68 4.77
CA PHE A 160 -14.32 6.22 4.52
C PHE A 160 -14.30 7.71 4.09
N SER A 161 -13.11 8.30 3.95
CA SER A 161 -12.95 9.72 3.66
C SER A 161 -12.29 9.98 2.31
N ALA A 162 -13.06 10.50 1.35
CA ALA A 162 -12.55 10.92 0.04
C ALA A 162 -11.50 12.05 0.16
N SER A 163 -11.56 12.85 1.23
CA SER A 163 -10.57 13.89 1.53
C SER A 163 -9.13 13.40 1.53
N LEU A 164 -8.89 12.15 1.95
CA LEU A 164 -7.53 11.61 1.97
C LEU A 164 -6.99 11.38 0.56
N ALA A 165 -7.82 10.84 -0.33
CA ALA A 165 -7.45 10.66 -1.72
C ALA A 165 -7.15 12.02 -2.37
N MET A 166 -7.96 13.04 -2.08
CA MET A 166 -7.73 14.38 -2.59
C MET A 166 -6.44 15.02 -2.08
N LYS A 167 -6.12 14.84 -0.79
CA LYS A 167 -4.84 15.28 -0.22
C LYS A 167 -3.66 14.58 -0.89
N LEU A 168 -3.76 13.26 -1.13
CA LEU A 168 -2.73 12.48 -1.83
C LEU A 168 -2.50 12.96 -3.26
N ILE A 169 -3.58 13.27 -3.98
CA ILE A 169 -3.52 13.80 -5.34
C ILE A 169 -2.85 15.19 -5.33
N SER A 170 -3.20 16.04 -4.36
CA SER A 170 -2.59 17.36 -4.19
C SER A 170 -1.09 17.27 -3.83
N SER A 171 -0.69 16.36 -2.94
CA SER A 171 0.70 16.19 -2.52
C SER A 171 1.62 15.71 -3.65
N ARG A 172 1.07 15.07 -4.69
CA ARG A 172 1.80 14.68 -5.91
C ARG A 172 2.02 15.83 -6.90
N GLY A 173 1.70 17.07 -6.53
CA GLY A 173 1.97 18.25 -7.37
C GLY A 173 0.95 18.49 -8.49
N ILE A 174 -0.24 17.88 -8.39
CA ILE A 174 -1.32 18.13 -9.34
C ILE A 174 -1.84 19.56 -9.16
N ARG A 175 -1.75 20.37 -10.22
CA ARG A 175 -2.06 21.82 -10.18
C ARG A 175 -3.55 22.15 -10.30
N SER A 176 -4.29 21.37 -11.05
CA SER A 176 -5.72 21.61 -11.32
C SER A 176 -6.46 20.30 -11.56
N ILE A 177 -7.65 20.20 -10.98
CA ILE A 177 -8.59 19.10 -11.18
C ILE A 177 -9.94 19.73 -11.45
N ILE A 178 -10.50 19.46 -12.62
CA ILE A 178 -11.80 19.97 -13.01
C ILE A 178 -12.80 18.83 -12.86
N VAL A 179 -13.75 18.98 -11.95
CA VAL A 179 -14.84 18.01 -11.73
C VAL A 179 -16.11 18.58 -12.34
N THR A 180 -16.61 17.92 -13.38
CA THR A 180 -17.88 18.27 -14.03
C THR A 180 -18.86 17.12 -13.87
N SER A 181 -20.04 17.36 -13.32
CA SER A 181 -21.15 16.41 -13.37
C SER A 181 -22.48 17.16 -13.36
N GLY A 182 -23.44 16.65 -14.14
CA GLY A 182 -24.79 17.19 -14.22
C GLY A 182 -25.64 16.92 -12.97
N THR A 183 -25.11 16.18 -11.99
CA THR A 183 -25.83 15.71 -10.79
C THR A 183 -25.08 16.01 -9.48
N LEU A 184 -24.13 16.95 -9.44
CA LEU A 184 -23.35 17.31 -8.23
C LEU A 184 -24.15 18.00 -7.11
N ALA A 185 -25.47 18.09 -7.22
CA ALA A 185 -26.29 18.75 -6.21
C ALA A 185 -26.53 17.81 -5.00
N PRO A 186 -26.42 18.31 -3.75
CA PRO A 186 -26.01 19.66 -3.36
C PRO A 186 -24.48 19.84 -3.31
N LEU A 187 -23.98 20.88 -3.98
CA LEU A 187 -22.53 21.16 -4.10
C LEU A 187 -21.81 21.32 -2.73
N PRO A 188 -22.39 21.94 -1.70
CA PRO A 188 -21.73 22.04 -0.39
C PRO A 188 -21.44 20.67 0.26
N ALA A 189 -22.34 19.69 0.10
CA ALA A 189 -22.12 18.34 0.64
C ALA A 189 -20.99 17.63 -0.10
N PHE A 190 -20.90 17.84 -1.42
CA PHE A 190 -19.81 17.31 -2.23
C PHE A 190 -18.46 17.88 -1.78
N LEU A 191 -18.34 19.20 -1.66
CA LEU A 191 -17.11 19.87 -1.20
C LEU A 191 -16.67 19.36 0.18
N ALA A 192 -17.60 19.27 1.13
CA ALA A 192 -17.33 18.76 2.47
C ALA A 192 -16.81 17.31 2.47
N SER A 193 -17.40 16.44 1.63
CA SER A 193 -16.98 15.03 1.53
C SER A 193 -15.57 14.87 0.94
N MET A 194 -15.20 15.78 0.03
CA MET A 194 -13.91 15.83 -0.65
C MET A 194 -12.83 16.53 0.18
N GLY A 195 -13.21 17.16 1.31
CA GLY A 195 -12.28 17.92 2.15
C GLY A 195 -11.69 19.14 1.45
N MET A 196 -12.51 19.82 0.65
CA MET A 196 -12.17 21.04 -0.10
C MET A 196 -12.80 22.28 0.51
#